data_AF-A0A9D2FKF5-F1
#
_entry.id   AF-A0A9D2FKF5-F1
#
_cell.length_a   1.000
_cell.length_b   1.000
_cell.length_c   1.000
_cell.angle_alpha   90.00
_cell.angle_beta   90.00
_cell.angle_gamma   90.00
#
_symmetry.space_group_name_H-M   'P 1'
#
loop_
_entity.id
_entity.type
_entity.pdbx_description
1 polymer ?
#
loop_
_entity_poly.entity_id
_entity_poly.type
_entity_poly.pdbx_seq_one_letter_code
_entity_poly.pdbx_strand_id
1 'polypeptide(L)'
;MTAAEWGRQLAAARRARGWTQESLAERVGVSRQAVAKWERGAALPGPGNLLALRQCLGDALPEPPEPAEGAVQNTPEETPQAADVPPDPAGAEETGKAAEPPVPEKPAAPDSTGKGRKSRPWLVALAVLCVVFCLLSLVTYVFTAVAGAYLLLVTVAAVAAWAVVCKVRGHSAAPALWGGLKAVGVQLAALAVAAVFAYFFWLAGAGYRVDALVPLTETAVRQYPALVQRIDDSALMQETPCALCIGGPVPGERITKRYLVVARGVTGEPATHIRTRDFRIRLTWQPGAPDEMQYYLVQCSGDRDFNIEVTVTGSPEQQIDLTALPDSQQTQAQWDTDLQELWQTYG
;
A
#
# COMPACT_ATOMS: atom_id res chain seq x y z
N MET A 1 -35.61 11.40 7.46
CA MET A 1 -35.57 9.92 7.46
C MET A 1 -34.49 9.48 8.42
N THR A 2 -34.79 8.61 9.38
CA THR A 2 -33.79 8.13 10.37
C THR A 2 -32.91 7.02 9.78
N ALA A 3 -31.73 6.75 10.37
CA ALA A 3 -30.87 5.65 9.94
C ALA A 3 -31.58 4.28 10.03
N ALA A 4 -32.46 4.10 11.02
CA ALA A 4 -33.29 2.90 11.17
C ALA A 4 -34.37 2.78 10.08
N GLU A 5 -34.99 3.90 9.67
CA GLU A 5 -35.93 3.92 8.54
C GLU A 5 -35.24 3.61 7.22
N TRP A 6 -34.05 4.18 7.01
CA TRP A 6 -33.24 3.92 5.83
C TRP A 6 -32.80 2.45 5.76
N GLY A 7 -32.33 1.88 6.88
CA GLY A 7 -31.96 0.48 6.98
C GLY A 7 -33.10 -0.49 6.65
N ARG A 8 -34.34 -0.18 7.08
CA ARG A 8 -35.53 -0.96 6.71
C ARG A 8 -35.82 -0.90 5.20
N GLN A 9 -35.65 0.26 4.58
CA GLN A 9 -35.84 0.42 3.13
C GLN A 9 -34.77 -0.32 2.32
N LEU A 10 -33.52 -0.29 2.79
CA LEU A 10 -32.45 -1.11 2.23
C LEU A 10 -32.79 -2.61 2.29
N ALA A 11 -33.27 -3.08 3.45
CA ALA A 11 -33.66 -4.46 3.62
C ALA A 11 -34.88 -4.85 2.75
N ALA A 12 -35.81 -3.93 2.53
CA ALA A 12 -36.95 -4.14 1.64
C ALA A 12 -36.51 -4.21 0.17
N ALA A 13 -35.66 -3.30 -0.30
CA ALA A 13 -35.13 -3.27 -1.66
C ALA A 13 -34.32 -4.53 -2.00
N ARG A 14 -33.57 -5.05 -1.02
CA ARG A 14 -32.86 -6.33 -1.11
C ARG A 14 -33.83 -7.50 -1.25
N ARG A 15 -34.82 -7.59 -0.37
CA ARG A 15 -35.81 -8.70 -0.39
C ARG A 15 -36.67 -8.68 -1.65
N ALA A 16 -37.01 -7.51 -2.18
CA ALA A 16 -37.75 -7.36 -3.44
C ALA A 16 -37.01 -7.99 -4.64
N ARG A 17 -35.68 -8.11 -4.55
CA ARG A 17 -34.83 -8.79 -5.55
C ARG A 17 -34.53 -10.25 -5.23
N GLY A 18 -35.11 -10.79 -4.16
CA GLY A 18 -34.85 -12.16 -3.70
C GLY A 18 -33.45 -12.38 -3.15
N TRP A 19 -32.75 -11.32 -2.72
CA TRP A 19 -31.36 -11.42 -2.25
C TRP A 19 -31.28 -11.68 -0.75
N THR A 20 -30.34 -12.52 -0.31
CA THR A 20 -29.95 -12.64 1.10
C THR A 20 -28.98 -11.53 1.49
N GLN A 21 -28.75 -11.33 2.79
CA GLN A 21 -27.78 -10.31 3.25
C GLN A 21 -26.38 -10.63 2.73
N GLU A 22 -26.04 -11.91 2.64
CA GLU A 22 -24.81 -12.43 2.04
C GLU A 22 -24.73 -12.07 0.57
N SER A 23 -25.79 -12.31 -0.22
CA SER A 23 -25.81 -11.97 -1.64
C SER A 23 -25.69 -10.46 -1.89
N LEU A 24 -26.27 -9.62 -1.04
CA LEU A 24 -26.08 -8.17 -1.15
C LEU A 24 -24.65 -7.78 -0.76
N ALA A 25 -24.10 -8.39 0.28
CA ALA A 25 -22.74 -8.12 0.74
C ALA A 25 -21.70 -8.46 -0.33
N GLU A 26 -21.85 -9.60 -1.01
CA GLU A 26 -21.00 -10.01 -2.13
C GLU A 26 -21.05 -9.03 -3.31
N ARG A 27 -22.26 -8.55 -3.67
CA ARG A 27 -22.45 -7.59 -4.77
C ARG A 27 -21.86 -6.23 -4.47
N VAL A 28 -21.89 -5.81 -3.20
CA VAL A 28 -21.36 -4.52 -2.73
C VAL A 28 -19.86 -4.61 -2.39
N GLY A 29 -19.32 -5.80 -2.16
CA GLY A 29 -17.92 -6.03 -1.79
C GLY A 29 -17.64 -5.82 -0.30
N VAL A 30 -18.60 -6.11 0.57
CA VAL A 30 -18.49 -5.95 2.04
C VAL A 30 -18.84 -7.24 2.78
N SER A 31 -18.70 -7.27 4.11
CA SER A 31 -19.13 -8.41 4.91
C SER A 31 -20.65 -8.41 5.11
N ARG A 32 -21.25 -9.59 5.28
CA ARG A 32 -22.67 -9.74 5.66
C ARG A 32 -23.01 -8.95 6.94
N GLN A 33 -22.07 -8.89 7.88
CA GLN A 33 -22.24 -8.14 9.13
C GLN A 33 -22.38 -6.63 8.89
N ALA A 34 -21.65 -6.07 7.91
CA ALA A 34 -21.78 -4.66 7.52
C ALA A 34 -23.19 -4.38 7.00
N VAL A 35 -23.71 -5.23 6.09
CA VAL A 35 -25.10 -5.15 5.61
C VAL A 35 -26.10 -5.26 6.76
N ALA A 36 -25.89 -6.20 7.69
CA ALA A 36 -26.77 -6.35 8.84
C ALA A 36 -26.75 -5.13 9.79
N LYS A 37 -25.59 -4.46 9.95
CA LYS A 37 -25.48 -3.20 10.71
C LYS A 37 -26.25 -2.07 10.04
N TRP A 38 -26.18 -1.97 8.70
CA TRP A 38 -26.91 -0.96 7.94
C TRP A 38 -28.42 -1.18 7.96
N GLU A 39 -28.87 -2.43 7.78
CA GLU A 39 -30.31 -2.75 7.78
C GLU A 39 -30.97 -2.52 9.14
N ARG A 40 -30.21 -2.64 10.24
CA ARG A 40 -30.67 -2.28 11.59
C ARG A 40 -30.56 -0.79 11.90
N GLY A 41 -29.97 0.02 11.02
CA GLY A 41 -29.70 1.44 11.24
C GLY A 41 -28.64 1.71 12.31
N ALA A 42 -27.82 0.72 12.66
CA ALA A 42 -26.75 0.86 13.65
C ALA A 42 -25.54 1.63 13.09
N ALA A 43 -25.40 1.69 11.76
CA ALA A 43 -24.43 2.51 11.05
C ALA A 43 -24.98 2.86 9.66
N LEU A 44 -24.51 3.95 9.08
CA LEU A 44 -24.75 4.27 7.67
C LEU A 44 -23.56 3.79 6.82
N PRO A 45 -23.80 3.34 5.58
CA PRO A 45 -22.72 3.01 4.66
C PRO A 45 -21.96 4.28 4.26
N GLY A 46 -20.63 4.20 4.17
CA GLY A 46 -19.80 5.29 3.66
C GLY A 46 -20.01 5.55 2.16
N PRO A 47 -19.45 6.64 1.61
CA PRO A 47 -19.70 7.10 0.23
C PRO A 47 -19.45 6.04 -0.85
N GLY A 48 -18.36 5.26 -0.73
CA GLY A 48 -18.06 4.18 -1.67
C GLY A 48 -19.06 3.02 -1.61
N ASN A 49 -19.53 2.66 -0.41
CA ASN A 49 -20.52 1.59 -0.23
C ASN A 49 -21.92 2.03 -0.68
N LEU A 50 -22.26 3.32 -0.51
CA LEU A 50 -23.50 3.90 -1.02
C LEU A 50 -23.57 3.86 -2.55
N LEU A 51 -22.46 4.19 -3.22
CA LEU A 51 -22.38 4.12 -4.68
C LEU A 51 -22.59 2.67 -5.17
N ALA A 52 -21.91 1.70 -4.56
CA ALA A 52 -22.07 0.29 -4.87
C ALA A 52 -23.50 -0.23 -4.59
N LEU A 53 -24.12 0.23 -3.50
CA LEU A 53 -25.52 -0.08 -3.18
C LEU A 53 -26.49 0.47 -4.23
N ARG A 54 -26.30 1.72 -4.68
CA ARG A 54 -27.12 2.32 -5.77
C ARG A 54 -26.94 1.59 -7.09
N GLN A 55 -25.72 1.15 -7.42
CA GLN A 55 -25.47 0.37 -8.64
C GLN A 55 -26.17 -1.00 -8.61
N CYS A 56 -26.23 -1.66 -7.45
CA CYS A 56 -26.84 -2.99 -7.34
C CYS A 56 -28.38 -2.92 -7.18
N LEU A 57 -28.88 -2.00 -6.35
CA LEU A 57 -30.29 -1.87 -6.02
C LEU A 57 -31.03 -0.84 -6.89
N GLY A 58 -30.34 -0.14 -7.79
CA GLY A 58 -30.88 0.92 -8.63
C GLY A 58 -31.38 2.12 -7.83
N ASP A 59 -32.14 2.99 -8.49
CA ASP A 59 -32.74 4.21 -7.91
C ASP A 59 -33.81 3.95 -6.83
N ALA A 60 -34.05 2.68 -6.47
CA ALA A 60 -35.00 2.27 -5.44
C ALA A 60 -34.51 2.54 -4.00
N LEU A 61 -33.24 2.94 -3.82
CA LEU A 61 -32.67 3.24 -2.51
C LEU A 61 -32.65 4.76 -2.28
N PRO A 62 -33.41 5.30 -1.31
CA PRO A 62 -33.41 6.73 -1.04
C PRO A 62 -32.05 7.22 -0.53
N GLU A 63 -31.81 8.51 -0.62
CA GLU A 63 -30.62 9.15 -0.06
C GLU A 63 -30.54 8.93 1.46
N PRO A 64 -29.42 8.42 2.00
CA PRO A 64 -29.27 8.29 3.45
C PRO A 64 -29.35 9.66 4.14
N PRO A 65 -29.81 9.72 5.40
CA PRO A 65 -29.72 10.96 6.16
C PRO A 65 -28.27 11.41 6.31
N GLU A 66 -28.04 12.72 6.22
CA GLU A 66 -26.72 13.29 6.47
C GLU A 66 -26.23 12.85 7.87
N PRO A 67 -25.00 12.33 7.98
CA PRO A 67 -24.45 11.94 9.27
C PRO A 67 -24.31 13.20 10.12
N ALA A 68 -24.90 13.19 11.32
CA ALA A 68 -24.57 14.18 12.34
C ALA A 68 -23.04 14.16 12.52
N GLU A 69 -22.43 15.35 12.40
CA GLU A 69 -20.98 15.55 12.47
C GLU A 69 -20.41 14.78 13.68
N GLY A 70 -19.56 13.77 13.41
CA GLY A 70 -18.85 13.05 14.48
C GLY A 70 -18.70 11.53 14.35
N ALA A 71 -19.26 10.87 13.33
CA ALA A 71 -19.13 9.41 13.17
C ALA A 71 -18.38 8.99 11.89
N VAL A 72 -17.16 9.51 11.69
CA VAL A 72 -16.20 8.91 10.75
C VAL A 72 -15.41 7.84 11.51
N GLN A 73 -16.01 6.66 11.69
CA GLN A 73 -15.26 5.48 12.12
C GLN A 73 -14.74 4.75 10.88
N ASN A 74 -13.52 5.10 10.50
CA ASN A 74 -12.64 4.18 9.80
C ASN A 74 -12.26 3.08 10.78
N THR A 75 -12.84 1.89 10.62
CA THR A 75 -12.31 0.69 11.27
C THR A 75 -12.42 -0.48 10.30
N PRO A 76 -11.29 -1.06 9.88
CA PRO A 76 -11.27 -2.40 9.31
C PRO A 76 -11.34 -3.38 10.47
N GLU A 77 -12.46 -4.08 10.65
CA GLU A 77 -12.54 -5.13 11.67
C GLU A 77 -13.10 -6.45 11.12
N GLU A 78 -12.20 -7.43 11.22
CA GLU A 78 -12.36 -8.86 11.47
C GLU A 78 -12.83 -9.87 10.41
N THR A 79 -12.03 -10.94 10.35
CA THR A 79 -12.39 -12.32 10.00
C THR A 79 -11.48 -13.21 10.87
N PRO A 80 -11.85 -14.42 11.34
CA PRO A 80 -13.18 -14.99 11.63
C PRO A 80 -13.28 -15.52 13.09
N GLN A 81 -14.47 -15.54 13.68
CA GLN A 81 -14.76 -16.48 14.77
C GLN A 81 -16.15 -17.10 14.62
N ALA A 82 -16.18 -18.43 14.62
CA ALA A 82 -17.36 -19.25 14.65
C ALA A 82 -17.96 -19.26 16.06
N ALA A 83 -19.26 -18.97 16.18
CA ALA A 83 -20.14 -19.52 17.20
C ALA A 83 -21.61 -19.22 16.86
N ASP A 84 -22.41 -20.28 16.93
CA ASP A 84 -23.86 -20.46 16.86
C ASP A 84 -24.81 -19.28 17.12
N VAL A 85 -25.76 -19.07 16.21
CA VAL A 85 -27.18 -18.69 16.46
C VAL A 85 -28.04 -19.23 15.28
N PRO A 86 -29.25 -19.79 15.51
CA PRO A 86 -29.87 -20.82 14.67
C PRO A 86 -30.60 -20.29 13.42
N PRO A 87 -30.96 -21.17 12.45
CA PRO A 87 -31.77 -20.79 11.30
C PRO A 87 -33.23 -20.65 11.73
N ASP A 88 -33.87 -19.51 11.44
CA ASP A 88 -35.33 -19.42 11.48
C ASP A 88 -35.90 -19.93 10.14
N PRO A 89 -36.95 -20.75 10.14
CA PRO A 89 -37.39 -21.56 9.01
C PRO A 89 -38.57 -20.91 8.24
N ALA A 90 -39.05 -21.66 7.24
CA ALA A 90 -40.21 -21.44 6.38
C ALA A 90 -39.95 -20.61 5.10
N GLY A 91 -40.35 -21.03 3.90
CA GLY A 91 -41.38 -22.01 3.56
C GLY A 91 -40.95 -22.99 2.45
N ALA A 92 -41.55 -24.17 2.53
CA ALA A 92 -41.55 -25.22 1.53
C ALA A 92 -42.53 -24.91 0.37
N GLU A 93 -42.62 -25.89 -0.55
CA GLU A 93 -43.43 -26.00 -1.78
C GLU A 93 -42.66 -25.62 -3.06
N GLU A 94 -42.61 -26.41 -4.13
CA GLU A 94 -43.21 -27.71 -4.45
C GLU A 94 -42.43 -28.33 -5.64
N THR A 95 -42.54 -29.64 -5.77
CA THR A 95 -41.99 -30.49 -6.84
C THR A 95 -42.52 -30.15 -8.24
N GLY A 96 -41.68 -30.18 -9.27
CA GLY A 96 -42.15 -30.05 -10.67
C GLY A 96 -41.10 -30.42 -11.72
N LYS A 97 -41.39 -31.49 -12.45
CA LYS A 97 -40.57 -32.21 -13.42
C LYS A 97 -40.63 -31.60 -14.84
N ALA A 98 -39.51 -31.72 -15.56
CA ALA A 98 -39.33 -31.81 -17.02
C ALA A 98 -39.36 -30.57 -17.94
N ALA A 99 -38.53 -30.72 -18.99
CA ALA A 99 -38.61 -30.17 -20.34
C ALA A 99 -37.74 -28.94 -20.68
N GLU A 100 -36.54 -29.26 -21.18
CA GLU A 100 -35.84 -28.51 -22.24
C GLU A 100 -36.71 -28.50 -23.51
N PRO A 101 -36.87 -27.37 -24.23
CA PRO A 101 -36.20 -27.19 -25.53
C PRO A 101 -35.94 -25.69 -25.90
N PRO A 102 -35.59 -25.33 -27.15
CA PRO A 102 -34.26 -25.29 -27.72
C PRO A 102 -33.75 -23.86 -27.99
N VAL A 103 -32.45 -23.76 -28.23
CA VAL A 103 -31.71 -22.56 -28.69
C VAL A 103 -32.20 -22.07 -30.06
N PRO A 104 -32.21 -20.74 -30.32
CA PRO A 104 -31.94 -20.21 -31.65
C PRO A 104 -30.59 -19.47 -31.72
N GLU A 105 -29.93 -19.68 -32.85
CA GLU A 105 -28.56 -19.35 -33.21
C GLU A 105 -28.38 -17.88 -33.67
N LYS A 106 -27.30 -17.24 -33.16
CA LYS A 106 -26.38 -16.19 -33.68
C LYS A 106 -26.77 -15.28 -34.89
N PRO A 107 -26.27 -14.01 -34.95
CA PRO A 107 -24.93 -13.73 -35.54
C PRO A 107 -24.14 -12.61 -34.80
N ALA A 108 -22.83 -12.79 -34.51
CA ALA A 108 -21.65 -12.13 -35.12
C ALA A 108 -21.55 -10.59 -34.85
N ALA A 109 -20.47 -9.95 -34.39
CA ALA A 109 -19.06 -10.28 -34.16
C ALA A 109 -18.45 -9.20 -33.21
N PRO A 110 -17.12 -8.96 -33.24
CA PRO A 110 -16.18 -9.17 -32.14
C PRO A 110 -16.14 -8.00 -31.14
N ASP A 111 -15.84 -8.25 -29.86
CA ASP A 111 -15.10 -7.24 -29.11
C ASP A 111 -14.29 -7.81 -27.95
N SER A 112 -13.09 -7.24 -27.88
CA SER A 112 -12.06 -7.39 -26.88
C SER A 112 -12.53 -6.94 -25.48
N THR A 113 -11.67 -7.16 -24.48
CA THR A 113 -11.74 -6.66 -23.09
C THR A 113 -12.60 -7.49 -22.12
N GLY A 114 -12.28 -7.65 -20.85
CA GLY A 114 -11.15 -7.20 -20.06
C GLY A 114 -10.85 -8.27 -19.03
N LYS A 115 -9.60 -8.65 -18.94
CA LYS A 115 -9.08 -9.58 -17.93
C LYS A 115 -9.32 -8.93 -16.57
N GLY A 116 -10.35 -9.40 -15.86
CA GLY A 116 -10.72 -8.92 -14.54
C GLY A 116 -9.49 -8.84 -13.63
N ARG A 117 -9.28 -7.65 -13.05
CA ARG A 117 -8.24 -7.39 -12.05
C ARG A 117 -8.64 -8.21 -10.81
N LYS A 118 -8.19 -9.47 -10.76
CA LYS A 118 -8.30 -10.34 -9.60
C LYS A 118 -7.68 -9.57 -8.43
N SER A 119 -8.49 -9.10 -7.49
CA SER A 119 -8.02 -8.67 -6.18
C SER A 119 -7.20 -9.82 -5.63
N ARG A 120 -5.92 -9.57 -5.37
CA ARG A 120 -4.93 -10.58 -4.99
C ARG A 120 -4.89 -10.63 -3.46
N PRO A 121 -5.75 -11.42 -2.77
CA PRO A 121 -5.74 -11.50 -1.30
C PRO A 121 -4.39 -11.98 -0.77
N TRP A 122 -3.57 -12.62 -1.61
CA TRP A 122 -2.19 -12.99 -1.30
C TRP A 122 -1.29 -11.77 -1.01
N LEU A 123 -1.56 -10.58 -1.57
CA LEU A 123 -0.78 -9.37 -1.29
C LEU A 123 -1.06 -8.82 0.11
N VAL A 124 -2.32 -8.87 0.56
CA VAL A 124 -2.69 -8.48 1.93
C VAL A 124 -2.16 -9.51 2.93
N ALA A 125 -2.29 -10.80 2.62
CA ALA A 125 -1.72 -11.87 3.45
C ALA A 125 -0.19 -11.75 3.55
N LEU A 126 0.49 -11.38 2.45
CA LEU A 126 1.93 -11.13 2.44
C LEU A 126 2.31 -9.91 3.29
N ALA A 127 1.54 -8.82 3.21
CA ALA A 127 1.76 -7.63 4.04
C ALA A 127 1.59 -7.93 5.54
N VAL A 128 0.55 -8.68 5.91
CA VAL A 128 0.34 -9.13 7.30
C VAL A 128 1.46 -10.04 7.76
N LEU A 129 1.90 -10.99 6.92
CA LEU A 129 3.03 -11.87 7.23
C LEU A 129 4.33 -11.07 7.46
N CYS A 130 4.58 -10.02 6.67
CA CYS A 130 5.71 -9.10 6.86
C CYS A 130 5.63 -8.35 8.20
N VAL A 131 4.46 -7.82 8.57
CA VAL A 131 4.28 -7.13 9.86
C VAL A 131 4.52 -8.09 11.03
N VAL A 132 3.97 -9.30 10.96
CA VAL A 132 4.19 -10.34 11.98
C VAL A 132 5.68 -10.70 12.08
N PHE A 133 6.37 -10.85 10.95
CA PHE A 133 7.81 -11.10 10.92
C PHE A 133 8.61 -9.95 11.56
N CYS A 134 8.27 -8.69 11.27
CA CYS A 134 8.90 -7.53 11.87
C CYS A 134 8.69 -7.48 13.39
N LEU A 135 7.47 -7.75 13.87
CA LEU A 135 7.17 -7.79 15.30
C LEU A 135 7.93 -8.93 16.00
N LEU A 136 7.97 -10.12 15.40
CA LEU A 136 8.74 -11.25 15.93
C LEU A 136 10.24 -10.94 15.97
N SER A 137 10.77 -10.28 14.94
CA SER A 137 12.16 -9.82 14.91
C SER A 137 12.45 -8.78 16.00
N LEU A 138 11.54 -7.82 16.21
CA LEU A 138 11.67 -6.80 17.26
C LEU A 138 11.65 -7.43 18.66
N VAL A 139 10.70 -8.34 18.91
CA VAL A 139 10.60 -9.07 20.17
C VAL A 139 11.86 -9.89 20.43
N THR A 140 12.36 -10.60 19.41
CA THR A 140 13.61 -11.39 19.51
C THR A 140 14.79 -10.49 19.83
N TYR A 141 14.86 -9.30 19.22
CA TYR A 141 15.92 -8.32 19.49
C TYR A 141 15.87 -7.81 20.94
N VAL A 142 14.71 -7.35 21.40
CA VAL A 142 14.52 -6.87 22.78
C VAL A 142 14.86 -7.99 23.77
N PHE A 143 14.39 -9.20 23.51
CA PHE A 143 14.70 -10.36 24.34
C PHE A 143 16.20 -10.65 24.41
N THR A 144 16.90 -10.60 23.27
CA THR A 144 18.36 -10.83 23.21
C THR A 144 19.12 -9.76 23.99
N ALA A 145 18.71 -8.49 23.87
CA ALA A 145 19.32 -7.38 24.61
C ALA A 145 19.11 -7.52 26.13
N VAL A 146 17.88 -7.82 26.55
CA VAL A 146 17.54 -8.01 27.97
C VAL A 146 18.24 -9.25 28.55
N ALA A 147 18.24 -10.37 27.82
CA ALA A 147 18.95 -11.58 28.23
C ALA A 147 20.45 -11.36 28.34
N GLY A 148 21.05 -10.59 27.41
CA GLY A 148 22.45 -10.20 27.45
C GLY A 148 22.79 -9.34 28.67
N ALA A 149 21.96 -8.33 28.98
CA ALA A 149 22.11 -7.50 30.17
C ALA A 149 21.97 -8.30 31.47
N TYR A 150 21.00 -9.22 31.52
CA TYR A 150 20.80 -10.11 32.67
C TYR A 150 21.99 -11.05 32.87
N LEU A 151 22.51 -11.67 31.81
CA LEU A 151 23.69 -12.54 31.88
C LEU A 151 24.93 -11.78 32.38
N LEU A 152 25.09 -10.51 31.99
CA LEU A 152 26.18 -9.66 32.47
C LEU A 152 26.03 -9.32 33.96
N LEU A 153 24.80 -9.06 34.41
CA LEU A 153 24.53 -8.84 35.83
C LEU A 153 24.81 -10.11 36.66
N VAL A 154 24.39 -11.27 36.19
CA VAL A 154 24.63 -12.56 36.86
C VAL A 154 26.13 -12.88 36.92
N THR A 155 26.90 -12.64 35.85
CA THR A 155 28.36 -12.88 35.87
C THR A 155 29.06 -11.94 36.83
N VAL A 156 28.71 -10.65 36.86
CA VAL A 156 29.27 -9.69 37.83
C VAL A 156 28.93 -10.09 39.27
N ALA A 157 27.67 -10.47 39.53
CA ALA A 157 27.23 -10.91 40.86
C ALA A 157 27.94 -12.21 41.30
N ALA A 158 28.11 -13.17 40.39
CA ALA A 158 28.82 -14.43 40.66
C ALA A 158 30.30 -14.18 40.96
N VAL A 159 30.97 -13.31 40.20
CA VAL A 159 32.37 -12.93 40.44
C VAL A 159 32.53 -12.21 41.77
N ALA A 160 31.60 -11.31 42.12
CA ALA A 160 31.61 -10.61 43.40
C ALA A 160 31.40 -11.57 44.58
N ALA A 161 30.40 -12.46 44.49
CA ALA A 161 30.13 -13.49 45.50
C ALA A 161 31.35 -14.41 45.69
N TRP A 162 31.98 -14.84 44.60
CA TRP A 162 33.17 -15.68 44.66
C TRP A 162 34.38 -14.94 45.26
N ALA A 163 34.58 -13.65 44.95
CA ALA A 163 35.63 -12.85 45.54
C ALA A 163 35.47 -12.71 47.07
N VAL A 164 34.23 -12.56 47.55
CA VAL A 164 33.92 -12.56 48.99
C VAL A 164 34.28 -13.91 49.61
N VAL A 165 33.92 -15.03 48.97
CA VAL A 165 34.27 -16.38 49.45
C VAL A 165 35.78 -16.60 49.51
N CYS A 166 36.53 -16.17 48.48
CA CYS A 166 37.99 -16.23 48.47
C CYS A 166 38.60 -15.44 49.65
N LYS A 167 38.06 -14.24 49.92
CA LYS A 167 38.53 -13.39 51.01
C LYS A 167 38.26 -14.02 52.39
N VAL A 168 37.10 -14.63 52.59
CA VAL A 168 36.76 -15.36 53.83
C VAL A 168 37.66 -16.59 54.02
N ARG A 169 38.03 -17.27 52.93
CA ARG A 169 38.90 -18.46 52.96
C ARG A 169 40.40 -18.16 52.95
N GLY A 170 40.82 -16.88 52.96
CA GLY A 170 42.24 -16.49 52.90
C GLY A 170 42.95 -16.82 51.58
N HIS A 171 42.21 -17.10 50.51
CA HIS A 171 42.76 -17.39 49.18
C HIS A 171 42.79 -16.12 48.31
N SER A 172 43.69 -16.08 47.32
CA SER A 172 43.73 -14.98 46.34
C SER A 172 42.50 -15.00 45.42
N ALA A 173 41.84 -13.84 45.27
CA ALA A 173 40.72 -13.64 44.36
C ALA A 173 41.16 -13.32 42.90
N ALA A 174 42.45 -13.11 42.66
CA ALA A 174 42.99 -12.72 41.36
C ALA A 174 42.58 -13.63 40.17
N PRO A 175 42.65 -14.97 40.26
CA PRO A 175 42.27 -15.83 39.12
C PRO A 175 40.77 -15.76 38.79
N ALA A 176 39.91 -15.57 39.80
CA ALA A 176 38.47 -15.46 39.61
C ALA A 176 38.06 -14.11 38.98
N LEU A 177 38.69 -13.02 39.43
CA LEU A 177 38.52 -11.70 38.82
C LEU A 177 38.97 -11.69 37.37
N TRP A 178 40.09 -12.36 37.07
CA TRP A 178 40.60 -12.49 35.70
C TRP A 178 39.69 -13.32 34.79
N GLY A 179 39.15 -14.44 35.29
CA GLY A 179 38.14 -15.23 34.57
C GLY A 179 36.85 -14.47 34.32
N GLY A 180 36.37 -13.72 35.32
CA GLY A 180 35.21 -12.85 35.20
C GLY A 180 35.38 -11.75 34.17
N LEU A 181 36.54 -11.08 34.15
CA LEU A 181 36.87 -10.03 33.19
C LEU A 181 36.86 -10.55 31.75
N LYS A 182 37.40 -11.76 31.51
CA LYS A 182 37.34 -12.41 30.20
C LYS A 182 35.90 -12.73 29.78
N ALA A 183 35.08 -13.25 30.70
CA ALA A 183 33.67 -13.57 30.42
C ALA A 183 32.87 -12.31 30.05
N VAL A 184 33.05 -11.22 30.81
CA VAL A 184 32.42 -9.92 30.50
C VAL A 184 32.89 -9.40 29.14
N GLY A 185 34.19 -9.51 28.84
CA GLY A 185 34.73 -9.12 27.53
C GLY A 185 34.10 -9.88 26.36
N VAL A 186 33.91 -11.19 26.48
CA VAL A 186 33.24 -12.02 25.47
C VAL A 186 31.76 -11.63 25.32
N GLN A 187 31.06 -11.36 26.43
CA GLN A 187 29.65 -10.92 26.41
C GLN A 187 29.48 -9.57 25.71
N LEU A 188 30.36 -8.60 26.01
CA LEU A 188 30.34 -7.29 25.35
C LEU A 188 30.65 -7.40 23.85
N ALA A 189 31.61 -8.25 23.46
CA ALA A 189 31.90 -8.52 22.05
C ALA A 189 30.69 -9.14 21.32
N ALA A 190 30.01 -10.11 21.94
CA ALA A 190 28.81 -10.71 21.37
C ALA A 190 27.66 -9.71 21.21
N LEU A 191 27.44 -8.84 22.20
CA LEU A 191 26.45 -7.76 22.12
C LEU A 191 26.79 -6.74 21.04
N ALA A 192 28.06 -6.37 20.89
CA ALA A 192 28.51 -5.47 19.83
C ALA A 192 28.26 -6.08 18.44
N VAL A 193 28.56 -7.36 18.23
CA VAL A 193 28.26 -8.07 16.98
C VAL A 193 26.75 -8.07 16.72
N ALA A 194 25.92 -8.40 17.71
CA ALA A 194 24.45 -8.37 17.56
C ALA A 194 23.92 -6.97 17.21
N ALA A 195 24.48 -5.92 17.83
CA ALA A 195 24.13 -4.53 17.52
C ALA A 195 24.52 -4.13 16.09
N VAL A 196 25.68 -4.57 15.61
CA VAL A 196 26.11 -4.36 14.22
C VAL A 196 25.16 -5.08 13.25
N PHE A 197 24.80 -6.34 13.51
CA PHE A 197 23.82 -7.07 12.70
C PHE A 197 22.44 -6.39 12.69
N ALA A 198 21.97 -5.90 13.84
CA ALA A 198 20.71 -5.16 13.93
C ALA A 198 20.77 -3.83 13.15
N TYR A 199 21.89 -3.11 13.23
CA TYR A 199 22.11 -1.90 12.45
C TYR A 199 22.11 -2.16 10.94
N PHE A 200 22.72 -3.26 10.49
CA PHE A 200 22.66 -3.69 9.08
C PHE A 200 21.24 -4.05 8.64
N PHE A 201 20.45 -4.71 9.50
CA PHE A 201 19.06 -5.02 9.21
C PHE A 201 18.18 -3.76 9.13
N TRP A 202 18.43 -2.79 10.01
CA TRP A 202 17.79 -1.47 9.99
C TRP A 202 18.18 -0.66 8.74
N LEU A 203 19.46 -0.68 8.36
CA LEU A 203 19.96 -0.09 7.10
C LEU A 203 19.34 -0.74 5.85
N ALA A 204 19.12 -2.05 5.87
CA ALA A 204 18.49 -2.78 4.77
C ALA A 204 17.00 -2.43 4.62
N GLY A 205 16.38 -1.86 5.65
CA GLY A 205 15.01 -1.36 5.66
C GLY A 205 14.88 0.11 5.23
N ALA A 206 15.81 0.65 4.44
CA ALA A 206 15.66 1.99 3.88
C ALA A 206 14.38 2.02 3.02
N GLY A 207 13.34 2.65 3.57
CA GLY A 207 11.95 2.53 3.16
C GLY A 207 11.64 3.36 1.94
N TYR A 208 12.40 3.13 0.86
CA TYR A 208 12.09 3.66 -0.46
C TYR A 208 10.81 3.01 -0.95
N ARG A 209 9.89 3.82 -1.45
CA ARG A 209 8.61 3.36 -1.96
C ARG A 209 8.13 4.26 -3.08
N VAL A 210 7.42 3.66 -4.03
CA VAL A 210 6.60 4.40 -4.99
C VAL A 210 5.24 4.54 -4.34
N ASP A 211 4.93 5.74 -3.85
CA ASP A 211 3.70 6.04 -3.12
C ASP A 211 2.50 6.19 -4.06
N ALA A 212 2.73 6.74 -5.25
CA ALA A 212 1.71 6.91 -6.27
C ALA A 212 2.29 6.70 -7.67
N LEU A 213 1.54 6.01 -8.51
CA LEU A 213 1.81 5.82 -9.93
C LEU A 213 0.47 5.93 -10.66
N VAL A 214 0.08 7.17 -10.97
CA VAL A 214 -1.25 7.46 -11.51
C VAL A 214 -1.15 7.71 -13.02
N PRO A 215 -1.82 6.90 -13.86
CA PRO A 215 -1.88 7.16 -15.29
C PRO A 215 -2.73 8.39 -15.58
N LEU A 216 -2.26 9.24 -16.49
CA LEU A 216 -2.96 10.40 -16.99
C LEU A 216 -3.37 10.19 -18.45
N THR A 217 -4.49 10.78 -18.84
CA THR A 217 -4.85 10.91 -20.26
C THR A 217 -4.17 12.13 -20.87
N GLU A 218 -3.87 12.07 -22.17
CA GLU A 218 -3.34 13.22 -22.91
C GLU A 218 -4.26 14.44 -22.79
N THR A 219 -5.58 14.22 -22.79
CA THR A 219 -6.59 15.27 -22.60
C THR A 219 -6.48 15.97 -21.25
N ALA A 220 -6.09 15.26 -20.18
CA ALA A 220 -5.90 15.84 -18.85
C ALA A 220 -4.67 16.75 -18.82
N VAL A 221 -3.59 16.34 -19.48
CA VAL A 221 -2.36 17.15 -19.57
C VAL A 221 -2.58 18.40 -20.45
N ARG A 222 -3.34 18.26 -21.54
CA ARG A 222 -3.69 19.36 -22.45
C ARG A 222 -4.54 20.48 -21.84
N GLN A 223 -5.13 20.27 -20.66
CA GLN A 223 -5.84 21.33 -19.91
C GLN A 223 -4.89 22.38 -19.33
N TYR A 224 -3.59 22.07 -19.24
CA TYR A 224 -2.57 22.93 -18.66
C TYR A 224 -1.61 23.41 -19.78
N PRO A 225 -1.93 24.52 -20.46
CA PRO A 225 -1.23 24.92 -21.69
C PRO A 225 0.23 25.30 -21.47
N ALA A 226 0.59 25.86 -20.31
CA ALA A 226 1.99 26.13 -19.98
C ALA A 226 2.78 24.83 -19.77
N LEU A 227 2.11 23.79 -19.27
CA LEU A 227 2.68 22.45 -19.13
C LEU A 227 2.95 21.83 -20.51
N VAL A 228 1.96 21.88 -21.41
CA VAL A 228 2.05 21.32 -22.77
C VAL A 228 3.06 22.06 -23.64
N GLN A 229 3.03 23.41 -23.64
CA GLN A 229 3.93 24.22 -24.44
C GLN A 229 5.40 23.85 -24.21
N ARG A 230 5.78 23.54 -22.97
CA ARG A 230 7.14 23.14 -22.59
C ARG A 230 7.46 21.68 -22.90
N ILE A 231 6.49 20.77 -22.79
CA ILE A 231 6.64 19.38 -23.27
C ILE A 231 6.99 19.45 -24.77
N ASP A 232 6.27 20.28 -25.52
CA ASP A 232 6.44 20.48 -26.96
C ASP A 232 7.72 21.27 -27.31
N ASP A 233 8.06 22.31 -26.54
CA ASP A 233 9.28 23.13 -26.72
C ASP A 233 10.56 22.36 -26.33
N SER A 234 10.44 21.26 -25.58
CA SER A 234 11.58 20.43 -25.25
C SER A 234 12.11 19.75 -26.52
N ALA A 235 13.23 20.26 -27.05
CA ALA A 235 14.02 19.62 -28.11
C ALA A 235 14.42 18.15 -27.77
N LEU A 236 14.19 17.72 -26.52
CA LEU A 236 14.30 16.36 -26.02
C LEU A 236 13.31 15.36 -26.65
N MET A 237 12.16 15.80 -27.16
CA MET A 237 11.16 14.91 -27.79
C MET A 237 11.60 14.34 -29.15
N GLN A 238 12.75 14.73 -29.70
CA GLN A 238 13.16 14.26 -31.02
C GLN A 238 13.91 12.92 -31.00
N GLU A 239 14.63 12.55 -29.92
CA GLU A 239 15.47 11.33 -29.93
C GLU A 239 15.26 10.33 -28.78
N THR A 240 14.67 10.70 -27.66
CA THR A 240 14.40 9.74 -26.58
C THR A 240 13.18 10.14 -25.75
N PRO A 241 12.46 9.17 -25.17
CA PRO A 241 11.42 9.45 -24.17
C PRO A 241 11.99 10.34 -23.05
N CYS A 242 11.21 11.29 -22.54
CA CYS A 242 11.65 12.27 -21.54
C CYS A 242 10.86 12.14 -20.23
N ALA A 243 11.53 12.26 -19.09
CA ALA A 243 10.86 12.32 -17.80
C ALA A 243 11.09 13.72 -17.21
N LEU A 244 10.00 14.46 -16.96
CA LEU A 244 10.07 15.85 -16.53
C LEU A 244 9.84 15.93 -15.01
N CYS A 245 10.91 16.22 -14.29
CA CYS A 245 10.94 16.20 -12.84
C CYS A 245 10.49 17.54 -12.27
N ILE A 246 9.29 17.62 -11.67
CA ILE A 246 8.90 18.77 -10.87
C ILE A 246 8.24 18.32 -9.56
N GLY A 247 8.90 18.67 -8.46
CA GLY A 247 8.58 18.25 -7.11
C GLY A 247 9.84 18.20 -6.26
N GLY A 248 10.20 19.32 -5.63
CA GLY A 248 11.19 19.34 -4.56
C GLY A 248 10.73 18.51 -3.35
N PRO A 249 11.63 18.23 -2.37
CA PRO A 249 11.26 17.48 -1.18
C PRO A 249 10.05 18.14 -0.51
N VAL A 250 8.92 17.44 -0.47
CA VAL A 250 7.77 17.90 0.32
C VAL A 250 8.19 17.80 1.79
N PRO A 251 8.13 18.89 2.58
CA PRO A 251 8.52 18.84 3.98
C PRO A 251 7.66 17.80 4.73
N GLY A 252 8.34 16.87 5.38
CA GLY A 252 7.73 15.74 6.10
C GLY A 252 8.81 14.86 6.71
N GLU A 253 8.40 13.80 7.42
CA GLU A 253 9.35 12.84 8.03
C GLU A 253 10.25 12.13 7.00
N ARG A 254 9.88 12.14 5.71
CA ARG A 254 10.59 11.49 4.60
C ARG A 254 10.75 12.43 3.42
N ILE A 255 11.84 12.26 2.66
CA ILE A 255 12.06 12.96 1.40
C ILE A 255 11.04 12.41 0.39
N THR A 256 10.07 13.24 0.00
CA THR A 256 9.06 12.89 -1.00
C THR A 256 9.30 13.71 -2.25
N LYS A 257 9.43 13.05 -3.40
CA LYS A 257 9.64 13.67 -4.71
C LYS A 257 8.48 13.30 -5.63
N ARG A 258 7.94 14.28 -6.34
CA ARG A 258 6.85 14.13 -7.33
C ARG A 258 7.40 14.38 -8.73
N TYR A 259 6.86 13.67 -9.71
CA TYR A 259 7.31 13.70 -11.10
C TYR A 259 6.14 13.59 -12.05
N LEU A 260 6.23 14.29 -13.18
CA LEU A 260 5.41 14.04 -14.35
C LEU A 260 6.26 13.33 -15.40
N VAL A 261 5.97 12.07 -15.65
CA VAL A 261 6.69 11.24 -16.63
C VAL A 261 5.90 11.25 -17.94
N VAL A 262 6.57 11.61 -19.04
CA VAL A 262 5.98 11.68 -20.40
C VAL A 262 6.81 10.84 -21.36
N ALA A 263 6.47 9.57 -21.48
CA ALA A 263 7.25 8.64 -22.26
C ALA A 263 6.63 8.40 -23.64
N ARG A 264 7.43 8.59 -24.70
CA ARG A 264 7.09 8.26 -26.09
C ARG A 264 7.61 6.87 -26.47
N GLY A 265 6.89 6.14 -27.32
CA GLY A 265 7.37 4.87 -27.84
C GLY A 265 7.24 3.73 -26.85
N VAL A 266 6.38 3.89 -25.83
CA VAL A 266 6.19 2.91 -24.76
C VAL A 266 4.73 2.61 -24.55
N THR A 267 4.45 1.43 -24.00
CA THR A 267 3.09 0.96 -23.74
C THR A 267 2.97 0.27 -22.39
N GLY A 268 1.75 0.24 -21.87
CA GLY A 268 1.39 -0.43 -20.63
C GLY A 268 1.80 0.29 -19.34
N GLU A 269 1.57 -0.38 -18.23
CA GLU A 269 1.93 0.07 -16.88
C GLU A 269 3.42 -0.24 -16.61
N PRO A 270 4.22 0.71 -16.09
CA PRO A 270 5.62 0.46 -15.79
C PRO A 270 5.81 -0.54 -14.66
N ALA A 271 6.80 -1.41 -14.80
CA ALA A 271 7.30 -2.20 -13.69
C ALA A 271 8.17 -1.33 -12.77
N THR A 272 7.89 -1.36 -11.47
CA THR A 272 8.67 -0.63 -10.44
C THR A 272 9.72 -1.53 -9.81
N HIS A 273 10.98 -1.13 -9.84
CA HIS A 273 12.09 -1.83 -9.22
C HIS A 273 12.86 -0.92 -8.26
N ILE A 274 12.87 -1.27 -6.98
CA ILE A 274 13.55 -0.50 -5.94
C ILE A 274 14.91 -1.14 -5.66
N ARG A 275 16.00 -0.38 -5.85
CA ARG A 275 17.36 -0.79 -5.50
C ARG A 275 17.84 0.00 -4.29
N THR A 276 17.78 -0.64 -3.13
CA THR A 276 18.20 -0.06 -1.84
C THR A 276 19.71 0.20 -1.77
N ARG A 277 20.53 -0.61 -2.47
CA ARG A 277 21.99 -0.50 -2.47
C ARG A 277 22.50 0.80 -3.12
N ASP A 278 21.86 1.22 -4.19
CA ASP A 278 22.29 2.35 -5.02
C ASP A 278 21.35 3.56 -4.92
N PHE A 279 20.42 3.53 -3.96
CA PHE A 279 19.43 4.58 -3.69
C PHE A 279 18.64 5.00 -4.93
N ARG A 280 18.09 4.00 -5.62
CA ARG A 280 17.54 4.18 -6.97
C ARG A 280 16.18 3.51 -7.14
N ILE A 281 15.22 4.25 -7.67
CA ILE A 281 13.87 3.76 -8.00
C ILE A 281 13.77 3.71 -9.53
N ARG A 282 13.69 2.51 -10.09
CA ARG A 282 13.61 2.30 -11.53
C ARG A 282 12.19 2.00 -11.96
N LEU A 283 11.71 2.74 -12.96
CA LEU A 283 10.48 2.47 -13.69
C LEU A 283 10.85 1.88 -15.06
N THR A 284 10.25 0.75 -15.40
CA THR A 284 10.57 0.03 -16.63
C THR A 284 9.32 -0.20 -17.46
N TRP A 285 9.29 0.37 -18.66
CA TRP A 285 8.18 0.24 -19.61
C TRP A 285 8.41 -0.84 -20.66
N GLN A 286 7.34 -1.28 -21.31
CA GLN A 286 7.42 -2.09 -22.53
C GLN A 286 7.52 -1.18 -23.75
N PRO A 287 8.27 -1.58 -24.79
CA PRO A 287 8.30 -0.84 -26.05
C PRO A 287 6.91 -0.84 -26.70
N GLY A 288 6.44 0.34 -27.10
CA GLY A 288 5.17 0.60 -27.77
C GLY A 288 5.37 1.14 -29.19
N ALA A 289 4.29 1.62 -29.81
CA ALA A 289 4.39 2.23 -31.14
C ALA A 289 5.15 3.57 -31.07
N PRO A 290 5.91 3.99 -32.10
CA PRO A 290 6.75 5.19 -32.07
C PRO A 290 6.01 6.48 -31.70
N ASP A 291 4.73 6.57 -32.06
CA ASP A 291 3.86 7.72 -31.79
C ASP A 291 3.01 7.54 -30.52
N GLU A 292 3.12 6.40 -29.85
CA GLU A 292 2.39 6.11 -28.61
C GLU A 292 2.99 6.90 -27.44
N MET A 293 2.17 7.68 -26.77
CA MET A 293 2.55 8.53 -25.65
C MET A 293 1.89 8.05 -24.36
N GLN A 294 2.67 7.98 -23.29
CA GLN A 294 2.22 7.60 -21.96
C GLN A 294 2.53 8.70 -20.96
N TYR A 295 1.53 9.07 -20.15
CA TYR A 295 1.62 10.15 -19.17
C TYR A 295 1.36 9.58 -17.78
N TYR A 296 2.27 9.83 -16.84
CA TYR A 296 2.15 9.32 -15.47
C TYR A 296 2.56 10.36 -14.44
N LEU A 297 1.76 10.45 -13.38
CA LEU A 297 2.13 11.08 -12.13
C LEU A 297 2.82 10.07 -11.24
N VAL A 298 4.04 10.38 -10.81
CA VAL A 298 4.83 9.50 -9.95
C VAL A 298 5.17 10.22 -8.67
N GLN A 299 4.81 9.63 -7.53
CA GLN A 299 5.29 10.06 -6.22
C GLN A 299 6.15 8.96 -5.63
N CYS A 300 7.35 9.33 -5.22
CA CYS A 300 8.28 8.44 -4.54
C CYS A 300 8.70 9.07 -3.23
N SER A 301 8.88 8.25 -2.20
CA SER A 301 9.43 8.68 -0.93
C SER A 301 10.57 7.79 -0.48
N GLY A 302 11.48 8.38 0.29
CA GLY A 302 12.65 7.72 0.83
C GLY A 302 13.11 8.36 2.13
N ASP A 303 13.78 7.56 2.96
CA ASP A 303 14.36 8.04 4.23
C ASP A 303 15.67 8.82 4.02
N ARG A 304 16.24 8.77 2.80
CA ARG A 304 17.44 9.48 2.35
C ARG A 304 17.25 9.92 0.91
N ASP A 305 18.15 10.77 0.41
CA ASP A 305 18.11 11.18 -0.99
C ASP A 305 18.21 9.97 -1.94
N PHE A 306 17.49 10.02 -3.05
CA PHE A 306 17.39 8.95 -4.03
C PHE A 306 17.19 9.51 -5.44
N ASN A 307 17.58 8.71 -6.42
CA ASN A 307 17.39 9.02 -7.83
C ASN A 307 16.30 8.14 -8.43
N ILE A 308 15.50 8.72 -9.31
CA ILE A 308 14.59 7.96 -10.15
C ILE A 308 15.30 7.65 -11.46
N GLU A 309 15.07 6.46 -12.00
CA GLU A 309 15.47 6.10 -13.34
C GLU A 309 14.27 5.59 -14.11
N VAL A 310 14.24 5.92 -15.40
CA VAL A 310 13.21 5.46 -16.29
C VAL A 310 13.87 4.71 -17.46
N THR A 311 13.36 3.54 -17.80
CA THR A 311 14.00 2.59 -18.74
C THR A 311 12.97 1.89 -19.61
N VAL A 312 13.38 1.42 -20.79
CA VAL A 312 12.55 0.59 -21.69
C VAL A 312 13.09 -0.83 -21.75
N THR A 313 12.20 -1.82 -21.67
CA THR A 313 12.54 -3.24 -21.67
C THR A 313 13.12 -3.66 -23.02
N GLY A 314 14.27 -4.31 -23.03
CA GLY A 314 14.84 -4.96 -24.23
C GLY A 314 15.64 -4.05 -25.16
N SER A 315 15.67 -2.74 -24.93
CA SER A 315 16.60 -1.83 -25.60
C SER A 315 18.00 -1.88 -24.97
N PRO A 316 19.10 -1.84 -25.75
CA PRO A 316 20.44 -1.67 -25.19
C PRO A 316 20.53 -0.28 -24.53
N GLU A 317 20.67 -0.24 -23.20
CA GLU A 317 20.87 0.96 -22.37
C GLU A 317 20.10 2.23 -22.78
N GLN A 318 18.85 2.09 -23.24
CA GLN A 318 18.00 3.26 -23.52
C GLN A 318 17.41 3.77 -22.20
N GLN A 319 18.22 4.53 -21.47
CA GLN A 319 17.81 5.27 -20.30
C GLN A 319 17.05 6.54 -20.74
N ILE A 320 15.90 6.74 -20.12
CA ILE A 320 15.06 7.93 -20.29
C ILE A 320 15.60 8.93 -19.26
N ASP A 321 16.39 9.91 -19.71
CA ASP A 321 16.99 10.87 -18.80
C ASP A 321 15.93 11.79 -18.18
N LEU A 322 16.06 11.98 -16.86
CA LEU A 322 15.28 12.97 -16.13
C LEU A 322 15.86 14.35 -16.45
N THR A 323 15.08 15.18 -17.13
CA THR A 323 15.51 16.55 -17.42
C THR A 323 15.27 17.42 -16.19
N ALA A 324 16.30 18.17 -15.78
CA ALA A 324 16.21 19.12 -14.67
C ALA A 324 15.43 20.38 -15.08
N LEU A 325 14.82 21.03 -14.08
CA LEU A 325 14.02 22.25 -14.22
C LEU A 325 14.77 23.38 -14.97
N PRO A 326 14.04 24.27 -15.67
CA PRO A 326 14.62 25.35 -16.43
C PRO A 326 15.28 26.44 -15.56
N ASP A 327 16.30 27.10 -16.11
CA ASP A 327 17.11 28.15 -15.44
C ASP A 327 16.32 29.43 -15.04
N SER A 328 15.07 29.60 -15.49
CA SER A 328 14.27 30.80 -15.25
C SER A 328 13.28 30.61 -14.08
N GLN A 329 13.45 31.36 -12.99
CA GLN A 329 12.59 31.30 -11.80
C GLN A 329 11.10 31.54 -12.09
N GLN A 330 10.76 32.43 -13.02
CA GLN A 330 9.37 32.76 -13.34
C GLN A 330 8.64 31.59 -14.03
N THR A 331 9.33 30.87 -14.92
CA THR A 331 8.72 29.71 -15.57
C THR A 331 8.64 28.50 -14.63
N GLN A 332 9.60 28.38 -13.72
CA GLN A 332 9.56 27.37 -12.67
C GLN A 332 8.34 27.55 -11.76
N ALA A 333 8.05 28.77 -11.30
CA ALA A 333 6.92 29.05 -10.42
C ALA A 333 5.56 28.73 -11.08
N GLN A 334 5.39 29.08 -12.36
CA GLN A 334 4.15 28.77 -13.09
C GLN A 334 3.99 27.26 -13.27
N TRP A 335 5.09 26.56 -13.60
CA TRP A 335 5.04 25.11 -13.70
C TRP A 335 4.70 24.45 -12.36
N ASP A 336 5.35 24.86 -11.29
CA ASP A 336 5.12 24.32 -9.94
C ASP A 336 3.63 24.44 -9.57
N THR A 337 3.01 25.56 -9.95
CA THR A 337 1.57 25.82 -9.75
C THR A 337 0.71 24.85 -10.56
N ASP A 338 0.91 24.77 -11.88
CA ASP A 338 0.14 23.89 -12.76
C ASP A 338 0.29 22.41 -12.35
N LEU A 339 1.49 21.98 -11.97
CA LEU A 339 1.74 20.62 -11.51
C LEU A 339 1.10 20.35 -10.13
N GLN A 340 1.09 21.33 -9.24
CA GLN A 340 0.39 21.22 -7.97
C GLN A 340 -1.12 21.06 -8.18
N GLU A 341 -1.73 21.85 -9.06
CA GLU A 341 -3.16 21.74 -9.41
C GLU A 341 -3.48 20.39 -10.07
N LEU A 342 -2.62 19.95 -10.98
CA LEU A 342 -2.74 18.65 -11.62
C LEU A 342 -2.64 17.53 -10.58
N TRP A 343 -1.75 17.64 -9.59
CA TRP A 343 -1.65 16.69 -8.49
C TRP A 343 -2.90 16.72 -7.60
N GLN A 344 -3.45 17.88 -7.25
CA GLN A 344 -4.70 17.97 -6.47
C GLN A 344 -5.90 17.35 -7.20
N THR A 345 -5.88 17.40 -8.53
CA THR A 345 -7.00 16.93 -9.36
C THR A 345 -6.94 15.42 -9.57
N TYR A 346 -5.74 14.86 -9.77
CA TYR A 346 -5.57 13.48 -10.23
C TYR A 346 -4.77 12.57 -9.27
N GLY A 347 -4.01 13.10 -8.32
CA GLY A 347 -3.05 12.36 -7.47
C GLY A 347 -3.44 12.27 -5.99
#